data_AF-A0A5N6JQ30-F1
#
_entry.id   AF-A0A5N6JQ30-F1
#
_cell.length_a   1.000
_cell.length_b   1.000
_cell.length_c   1.000
_cell.angle_alpha   90.00
_cell.angle_beta   90.00
_cell.angle_gamma   90.00
#
_symmetry.space_group_name_H-M   'P 1'
#
loop_
_entity.id
_entity.type
_entity.pdbx_description
1 polymer ?
#
loop_
_entity_poly.entity_id
_entity_poly.type
_entity_poly.pdbx_seq_one_letter_code
_entity_poly.pdbx_strand_id
1 'polypeptide(L)'
;MPSTKRTLAQANTDVILPLQKKKKAKCVPPNKDYESKTREDHLVREAQEAADAEKNDRGDCEKNKQGAPTACPSTAGVKSTSDSIYAQKDNSMLRSLLRNRNLQVSGTREEMIHRLEISPYNYESYTSEELSLILKNRDLKKTNYGSKETKIQRLKNSDEELFDRSNQKETGLYIDLDIRRWIVNVEEQVLKALGNPGTDYETLDFFVLNVLVRARALPIQGDREAVIKRFRADDEKPSSKSKDKAFMRDAIKNLTASLKKHKRACDKAKRDLENSLGHPVLDIATVMKVHKAVDKRDGEITNSYQPVHKPGPICDYDWKDSHWAKRSERELREICKRRGMKGWGTKATGIKWLETGSVEYDELSATSLQTMCMQRGIKVKSHEVRLDLARKLRETDEKEIAYWDLGIMALNKLCKERGMQVKANESKENLITRLRQADESTGRS
;
A
#
# COMPACT_ATOMS: atom_id res chain seq x y z
N MET A 1 39.60 -7.18 33.29
CA MET A 1 39.60 -6.90 31.84
C MET A 1 38.37 -6.04 31.53
N PRO A 2 38.50 -4.80 31.04
CA PRO A 2 37.32 -3.96 30.79
C PRO A 2 36.80 -4.16 29.37
N SER A 3 35.48 -4.37 29.24
CA SER A 3 34.76 -4.49 27.97
C SER A 3 34.42 -3.10 27.44
N THR A 4 34.94 -2.74 26.27
CA THR A 4 34.70 -1.45 25.63
C THR A 4 33.35 -1.49 24.89
N LYS A 5 32.30 -0.92 25.48
CA LYS A 5 31.03 -0.65 24.79
C LYS A 5 31.18 0.63 23.96
N ARG A 6 30.96 0.56 22.65
CA ARG A 6 31.00 1.73 21.74
C ARG A 6 29.69 1.85 20.97
N THR A 7 29.13 3.06 20.96
CA THR A 7 27.91 3.47 20.26
C THR A 7 28.23 4.04 18.86
N LEU A 8 27.34 3.84 17.88
CA LEU A 8 27.55 4.19 16.47
C LEU A 8 26.68 5.34 15.95
N ALA A 9 27.26 6.16 15.05
CA ALA A 9 26.55 7.15 14.24
C ALA A 9 27.22 7.42 12.86
N GLN A 10 26.34 7.53 11.85
CA GLN A 10 26.35 8.31 10.58
C GLN A 10 27.32 7.99 9.40
N ALA A 11 26.76 7.86 8.17
CA ALA A 11 26.85 8.88 7.08
C ALA A 11 26.17 8.52 5.72
N ASN A 12 25.31 9.45 5.26
CA ASN A 12 25.05 10.06 3.93
C ASN A 12 24.82 9.30 2.58
N THR A 13 23.57 9.44 2.08
CA THR A 13 23.04 10.04 0.82
C THR A 13 23.89 10.09 -0.47
N ASP A 14 23.40 9.47 -1.57
CA ASP A 14 22.87 10.15 -2.78
C ASP A 14 22.60 9.23 -4.03
N VAL A 15 21.37 9.36 -4.57
CA VAL A 15 21.01 9.65 -5.99
C VAL A 15 21.09 8.59 -7.13
N ILE A 16 19.87 8.25 -7.62
CA ILE A 16 19.37 8.00 -9.01
C ILE A 16 19.68 6.65 -9.73
N LEU A 17 18.64 5.78 -9.79
CA LEU A 17 17.94 5.10 -10.93
C LEU A 17 18.68 4.78 -12.27
N PRO A 18 18.20 3.87 -13.17
CA PRO A 18 17.06 2.93 -13.11
C PRO A 18 17.27 1.51 -13.76
N LEU A 19 16.24 0.65 -13.55
CA LEU A 19 15.64 -0.37 -14.45
C LEU A 19 16.50 -1.41 -15.23
N GLN A 20 16.27 -2.73 -14.98
CA GLN A 20 15.35 -3.59 -15.79
C GLN A 20 15.44 -5.11 -15.45
N LYS A 21 14.24 -5.67 -15.22
CA LYS A 21 13.64 -6.95 -15.70
C LYS A 21 14.38 -8.31 -15.60
N LYS A 22 13.80 -9.14 -14.71
CA LYS A 22 13.22 -10.50 -14.88
C LYS A 22 14.06 -11.64 -15.48
N LYS A 23 14.08 -12.79 -14.78
CA LYS A 23 13.40 -14.04 -15.20
C LYS A 23 13.28 -15.07 -14.06
N LYS A 24 12.21 -15.87 -14.15
CA LYS A 24 11.68 -16.88 -13.21
C LYS A 24 12.30 -18.26 -13.44
N ALA A 25 12.33 -19.08 -12.39
CA ALA A 25 12.09 -20.55 -12.36
C ALA A 25 12.36 -21.04 -10.92
N LYS A 26 11.73 -22.05 -10.31
CA LYS A 26 10.52 -22.86 -10.52
C LYS A 26 10.30 -23.60 -9.18
N CYS A 27 9.04 -23.86 -8.82
CA CYS A 27 8.62 -24.49 -7.56
C CYS A 27 9.00 -25.97 -7.44
N VAL A 28 9.05 -26.44 -6.18
CA VAL A 28 8.67 -27.80 -5.75
C VAL A 28 7.62 -27.65 -4.64
N PRO A 29 6.50 -28.42 -4.64
CA PRO A 29 5.31 -28.17 -3.82
C PRO A 29 5.18 -29.21 -2.66
N PRO A 30 4.03 -29.38 -1.99
CA PRO A 30 3.67 -28.69 -0.75
C PRO A 30 3.27 -29.67 0.36
N ASN A 31 2.93 -29.18 1.56
CA ASN A 31 2.12 -29.95 2.50
C ASN A 31 0.99 -29.10 3.09
N LYS A 32 -0.19 -29.72 3.17
CA LYS A 32 -1.49 -29.13 3.48
C LYS A 32 -1.71 -29.05 4.99
N ASP A 33 -2.47 -28.04 5.39
CA ASP A 33 -3.63 -28.08 6.31
C ASP A 33 -3.73 -26.77 7.07
N TYR A 34 -4.63 -25.89 6.62
CA TYR A 34 -5.38 -24.99 7.48
C TYR A 34 -6.57 -24.41 6.70
N GLU A 35 -7.78 -24.79 7.10
CA GLU A 35 -9.03 -24.17 6.67
C GLU A 35 -9.00 -22.68 7.03
N SER A 36 -8.89 -21.83 6.01
CA SER A 36 -9.10 -20.40 6.14
C SER A 36 -10.41 -20.08 5.43
N LYS A 37 -11.48 -19.90 6.19
CA LYS A 37 -12.66 -19.15 5.73
C LYS A 37 -12.17 -17.75 5.36
N THR A 38 -12.00 -17.49 4.06
CA THR A 38 -11.50 -16.22 3.58
C THR A 38 -12.58 -15.16 3.69
N ARG A 39 -12.13 -13.93 3.98
CA ARG A 39 -12.86 -12.66 3.96
C ARG A 39 -13.66 -12.40 2.65
N GLU A 40 -13.53 -13.29 1.67
CA GLU A 40 -14.09 -13.29 0.33
C GLU A 40 -15.55 -13.75 0.29
N ASP A 41 -15.94 -14.70 1.15
CA ASP A 41 -17.36 -15.10 1.29
C ASP A 41 -18.20 -13.95 1.88
N HIS A 42 -17.57 -13.06 2.65
CA HIS A 42 -18.23 -11.88 3.22
C HIS A 42 -18.52 -10.81 2.17
N LEU A 43 -17.55 -10.53 1.28
CA LEU A 43 -17.66 -9.47 0.26
C LEU A 43 -18.62 -9.83 -0.88
N VAL A 44 -18.70 -11.12 -1.24
CA VAL A 44 -19.67 -11.60 -2.25
C VAL A 44 -21.09 -11.62 -1.68
N ARG A 45 -21.26 -11.86 -0.37
CA ARG A 45 -22.57 -11.80 0.30
C ARG A 45 -23.05 -10.36 0.54
N GLU A 46 -22.16 -9.43 0.88
CA GLU A 46 -22.47 -8.00 1.02
C GLU A 46 -22.95 -7.37 -0.29
N ALA A 47 -22.36 -7.75 -1.43
CA ALA A 47 -22.78 -7.30 -2.75
C ALA A 47 -24.15 -7.86 -3.19
N GLN A 48 -24.56 -9.00 -2.61
CA GLN A 48 -25.87 -9.61 -2.87
C GLN A 48 -26.96 -9.00 -1.96
N GLU A 49 -26.66 -8.71 -0.69
CA GLU A 49 -27.59 -8.07 0.25
C GLU A 49 -27.85 -6.58 -0.07
N ALA A 50 -26.87 -5.86 -0.62
CA ALA A 50 -27.06 -4.47 -1.07
C ALA A 50 -28.01 -4.33 -2.27
N ALA A 51 -28.25 -5.40 -3.03
CA ALA A 51 -29.18 -5.40 -4.16
C ALA A 51 -30.65 -5.56 -3.73
N ASP A 52 -30.92 -6.04 -2.52
CA ASP A 52 -32.27 -6.29 -2.01
C ASP A 52 -32.80 -5.16 -1.11
N ALA A 53 -31.94 -4.24 -0.66
CA ALA A 53 -32.31 -3.14 0.24
C ALA A 53 -32.88 -1.87 -0.43
N GLU A 54 -32.79 -1.72 -1.76
CA GLU A 54 -33.20 -0.49 -2.48
C GLU A 54 -34.70 -0.38 -2.82
N LYS A 55 -35.57 -1.18 -2.19
CA LYS A 55 -37.02 -1.16 -2.50
C LYS A 55 -37.91 -0.30 -1.59
N ASN A 56 -37.40 0.27 -0.49
CA ASN A 56 -38.22 1.10 0.39
C ASN A 56 -37.43 2.32 0.86
N ASP A 57 -37.44 3.41 0.09
CA ASP A 57 -37.74 4.74 0.68
C ASP A 57 -38.08 5.75 -0.41
N ARG A 58 -39.37 6.11 -0.50
CA ARG A 58 -39.87 7.30 -1.21
C ARG A 58 -40.28 8.28 -0.13
N GLY A 59 -39.54 9.37 0.00
CA GLY A 59 -39.87 10.48 0.89
C GLY A 59 -39.47 11.80 0.25
N ASP A 60 -40.46 12.68 0.14
CA ASP A 60 -40.53 13.94 -0.60
C ASP A 60 -39.82 15.11 0.11
N CYS A 61 -39.92 16.30 -0.51
CA CYS A 61 -39.60 17.66 -0.01
C CYS A 61 -38.18 18.18 -0.33
N GLU A 62 -37.95 19.44 -0.70
CA GLU A 62 -38.79 20.58 -1.06
C GLU A 62 -37.85 21.62 -1.69
N LYS A 63 -38.38 22.44 -2.62
CA LYS A 63 -37.66 23.55 -3.25
C LYS A 63 -37.47 24.70 -2.25
N ASN A 64 -36.31 25.35 -2.26
CA ASN A 64 -36.26 26.78 -1.92
C ASN A 64 -35.21 27.54 -2.75
N LYS A 65 -35.66 28.67 -3.30
CA LYS A 65 -34.93 29.66 -4.10
C LYS A 65 -34.43 30.79 -3.18
N GLN A 66 -33.39 31.48 -3.67
CA GLN A 66 -33.09 32.94 -3.61
C GLN A 66 -31.74 33.33 -2.98
N GLY A 67 -31.05 34.23 -3.69
CA GLY A 67 -29.89 34.99 -3.23
C GLY A 67 -29.07 35.54 -4.41
N ALA A 68 -29.21 36.84 -4.69
CA ALA A 68 -28.76 37.60 -5.87
C ALA A 68 -27.21 37.82 -5.97
N PRO A 69 -26.70 38.40 -7.08
CA PRO A 69 -25.31 38.26 -7.53
C PRO A 69 -24.41 39.42 -7.07
N THR A 70 -23.10 39.17 -6.99
CA THR A 70 -22.11 40.25 -6.82
C THR A 70 -20.86 39.99 -7.68
N ALA A 71 -20.76 40.82 -8.72
CA ALA A 71 -19.58 41.29 -9.48
C ALA A 71 -18.42 40.32 -9.76
N CYS A 72 -18.31 39.91 -11.02
CA CYS A 72 -17.09 39.37 -11.64
C CYS A 72 -16.04 40.47 -11.88
N PRO A 73 -14.73 40.17 -11.75
CA PRO A 73 -13.72 40.82 -12.55
C PRO A 73 -13.29 39.94 -13.74
N SER A 74 -13.34 40.59 -14.91
CA SER A 74 -12.81 40.27 -16.24
C SER A 74 -12.09 38.96 -16.52
N THR A 75 -12.68 38.27 -17.48
CA THR A 75 -12.18 37.26 -18.41
C THR A 75 -10.91 37.72 -19.14
N ALA A 76 -9.74 37.28 -18.69
CA ALA A 76 -8.60 37.09 -19.58
C ALA A 76 -8.51 35.58 -19.85
N GLY A 77 -8.69 35.18 -21.12
CA GLY A 77 -8.66 33.78 -21.53
C GLY A 77 -7.29 33.16 -21.31
N VAL A 78 -7.07 32.60 -20.13
CA VAL A 78 -5.90 31.79 -19.83
C VAL A 78 -6.16 30.40 -20.39
N LYS A 79 -5.59 30.12 -21.57
CA LYS A 79 -5.51 28.76 -22.09
C LYS A 79 -4.51 27.99 -21.22
N SER A 80 -5.00 27.16 -20.30
CA SER A 80 -4.16 26.11 -19.71
C SER A 80 -3.62 25.24 -20.83
N THR A 81 -2.30 25.13 -20.91
CA THR A 81 -1.64 24.16 -21.78
C THR A 81 -2.02 22.75 -21.33
N SER A 82 -2.44 21.91 -22.29
CA SER A 82 -2.83 20.50 -22.08
C SER A 82 -1.80 19.65 -21.33
N ASP A 83 -0.58 20.14 -21.22
CA ASP A 83 0.58 19.43 -20.70
C ASP A 83 0.81 19.67 -19.19
N SER A 84 -0.05 20.48 -18.55
CA SER A 84 0.01 20.74 -17.11
C SER A 84 -0.33 19.49 -16.28
N ILE A 85 0.50 19.18 -15.26
CA ILE A 85 0.21 18.10 -14.31
C ILE A 85 -1.10 18.30 -13.55
N TYR A 86 -1.60 19.54 -13.46
CA TYR A 86 -2.86 19.89 -12.82
C TYR A 86 -4.06 19.68 -13.74
N ALA A 87 -3.86 19.74 -15.07
CA ALA A 87 -4.94 19.51 -16.03
C ALA A 87 -5.52 18.09 -15.95
N GLN A 88 -4.73 17.12 -15.45
CA GLN A 88 -5.15 15.73 -15.25
C GLN A 88 -5.86 15.49 -13.90
N LYS A 89 -5.90 16.49 -13.01
CA LYS A 89 -6.45 16.33 -11.66
C LYS A 89 -7.92 16.70 -11.59
N ASP A 90 -8.66 16.01 -10.74
CA ASP A 90 -10.07 16.31 -10.52
C ASP A 90 -10.26 17.64 -9.79
N ASN A 91 -11.45 18.22 -9.95
CA ASN A 91 -11.78 19.48 -9.29
C ASN A 91 -11.65 19.41 -7.76
N SER A 92 -11.97 18.26 -7.14
CA SER A 92 -11.78 18.04 -5.71
C SER A 92 -10.30 18.09 -5.32
N MET A 93 -9.43 17.45 -6.11
CA MET A 93 -7.99 17.47 -5.90
C MET A 93 -7.41 18.88 -6.09
N LEU A 94 -7.82 19.60 -7.13
CA LEU A 94 -7.43 21.00 -7.33
C LEU A 94 -7.79 21.88 -6.12
N ARG A 95 -9.02 21.73 -5.60
CA ARG A 95 -9.46 22.45 -4.39
C ARG A 95 -8.70 22.03 -3.15
N SER A 96 -8.35 20.75 -3.01
CA SER A 96 -7.51 20.25 -1.91
C SER A 96 -6.12 20.89 -1.95
N LEU A 97 -5.48 20.90 -3.13
CA LEU A 97 -4.18 21.52 -3.32
C LEU A 97 -4.21 23.04 -3.07
N LEU A 98 -5.25 23.75 -3.52
CA LEU A 98 -5.42 25.18 -3.25
C LEU A 98 -5.62 25.46 -1.76
N ARG A 99 -6.48 24.69 -1.05
CA ARG A 99 -6.65 24.82 0.40
C ARG A 99 -5.36 24.62 1.16
N ASN A 100 -4.58 23.61 0.78
CA ASN A 100 -3.29 23.33 1.39
C ASN A 100 -2.26 24.46 1.17
N ARG A 101 -2.45 25.32 0.16
CA ARG A 101 -1.61 26.50 -0.12
C ARG A 101 -2.22 27.81 0.40
N ASN A 102 -3.33 27.76 1.13
CA ASN A 102 -4.12 28.94 1.53
C ASN A 102 -4.51 29.83 0.34
N LEU A 103 -4.72 29.23 -0.83
CA LEU A 103 -5.17 29.93 -2.04
C LEU A 103 -6.70 29.87 -2.15
N GLN A 104 -7.27 30.86 -2.83
CA GLN A 104 -8.71 30.91 -3.09
C GLN A 104 -9.16 29.68 -3.90
N VAL A 105 -10.24 29.04 -3.46
CA VAL A 105 -10.79 27.80 -4.05
C VAL A 105 -11.96 28.03 -5.00
N SER A 106 -12.56 29.22 -4.98
CA SER A 106 -13.66 29.59 -5.87
C SER A 106 -13.15 29.93 -7.26
N GLY A 107 -13.96 29.70 -8.29
CA GLY A 107 -13.63 30.02 -9.67
C GLY A 107 -13.79 28.83 -10.61
N THR A 108 -13.44 29.04 -11.88
CA THR A 108 -13.43 28.00 -12.91
C THR A 108 -12.28 27.01 -12.69
N ARG A 109 -12.36 25.85 -13.37
CA ARG A 109 -11.29 24.83 -13.32
C ARG A 109 -9.97 25.41 -13.81
N GLU A 110 -10.02 26.17 -14.89
CA GLU A 110 -8.88 26.82 -15.54
C GLU A 110 -8.24 27.85 -14.61
N GLU A 111 -9.05 28.64 -13.90
CA GLU A 111 -8.56 29.58 -12.88
C GLU A 111 -7.91 28.86 -11.69
N MET A 112 -8.43 27.71 -11.27
CA MET A 112 -7.82 26.89 -10.22
C MET A 112 -6.46 26.33 -10.68
N ILE A 113 -6.39 25.80 -11.90
CA ILE A 113 -5.15 25.30 -12.49
C ILE A 113 -4.11 26.42 -12.60
N HIS A 114 -4.47 27.56 -13.19
CA HIS A 114 -3.57 28.69 -13.35
C HIS A 114 -3.01 29.17 -11.99
N ARG A 115 -3.84 29.25 -10.95
CA ARG A 115 -3.38 29.59 -9.58
C ARG A 115 -2.35 28.59 -9.04
N LEU A 116 -2.53 27.29 -9.32
CA LEU A 116 -1.58 26.25 -8.90
C LEU A 116 -0.28 26.27 -9.71
N GLU A 117 -0.32 26.74 -10.96
CA GLU A 117 0.83 26.88 -11.84
C GLU A 117 1.72 28.07 -11.45
N ILE A 118 1.11 29.24 -11.17
CA ILE A 118 1.86 30.45 -10.79
C ILE A 118 2.35 30.44 -9.33
N SER A 119 1.83 29.51 -8.50
CA SER A 119 2.15 29.40 -7.08
C SER A 119 2.67 28.00 -6.74
N PRO A 120 3.92 27.65 -7.09
CA PRO A 120 4.49 26.33 -6.82
C PRO A 120 4.55 26.02 -5.32
N TYR A 121 4.34 24.76 -4.95
CA TYR A 121 4.32 24.35 -3.54
C TYR A 121 5.74 24.33 -2.96
N ASN A 122 5.99 25.12 -1.90
CA ASN A 122 7.25 25.09 -1.15
C ASN A 122 7.07 24.41 0.21
N TYR A 123 7.14 23.09 0.24
CA TYR A 123 7.02 22.31 1.48
C TYR A 123 8.13 22.62 2.51
N GLU A 124 9.28 23.12 2.06
CA GLU A 124 10.40 23.46 2.95
C GLU A 124 10.08 24.63 3.88
N SER A 125 9.14 25.50 3.50
CA SER A 125 8.72 26.63 4.31
C SER A 125 7.93 26.26 5.56
N TYR A 126 7.33 25.06 5.60
CA TYR A 126 6.48 24.62 6.71
C TYR A 126 7.27 23.94 7.83
N THR A 127 6.75 24.03 9.04
CA THR A 127 7.21 23.27 10.21
C THR A 127 6.80 21.80 10.11
N SER A 128 7.44 20.94 10.92
CA SER A 128 7.14 19.49 10.93
C SER A 128 5.68 19.21 11.34
N GLU A 129 5.13 20.04 12.22
CA GLU A 129 3.77 20.00 12.75
C GLU A 129 2.75 20.40 11.68
N GLU A 130 3.02 21.48 10.94
CA GLU A 130 2.18 21.92 9.82
C GLU A 130 2.15 20.87 8.70
N LEU A 131 3.29 20.26 8.37
CA LEU A 131 3.33 19.16 7.40
C LEU A 131 2.50 17.95 7.86
N SER A 132 2.51 17.64 9.17
CA SER A 132 1.64 16.60 9.72
C SER A 132 0.16 16.93 9.61
N LEU A 133 -0.22 18.21 9.74
CA LEU A 133 -1.58 18.65 9.53
C LEU A 133 -1.99 18.52 8.06
N ILE A 134 -1.12 18.91 7.12
CA ILE A 134 -1.39 18.76 5.68
C ILE A 134 -1.54 17.28 5.31
N LEU A 135 -0.65 16.41 5.81
CA LEU A 135 -0.76 14.95 5.63
C LEU A 135 -2.10 14.41 6.16
N LYS A 136 -2.57 14.92 7.30
CA LYS A 136 -3.86 14.54 7.89
C LYS A 136 -5.03 15.01 7.04
N ASN A 137 -4.98 16.24 6.52
CA ASN A 137 -6.02 16.78 5.66
C ASN A 137 -6.16 16.00 4.33
N ARG A 138 -5.10 15.32 3.89
CA ARG A 138 -5.08 14.44 2.72
C ARG A 138 -5.39 12.97 3.03
N ASP A 139 -5.82 12.67 4.26
CA ASP A 139 -6.14 11.32 4.73
C ASP A 139 -5.00 10.30 4.57
N LEU A 140 -3.74 10.76 4.71
CA LEU A 140 -2.59 9.85 4.78
C LEU A 140 -2.48 9.21 6.17
N LYS A 141 -2.03 7.95 6.23
CA LYS A 141 -1.84 7.23 7.50
C LYS A 141 -0.57 7.71 8.21
N LYS A 142 -0.46 7.51 9.53
CA LYS A 142 0.78 7.81 10.29
C LYS A 142 1.31 9.24 10.06
N THR A 143 0.44 10.24 10.10
CA THR A 143 0.73 11.64 9.73
C THR A 143 1.82 12.31 10.58
N ASN A 144 1.96 11.86 11.83
CA ASN A 144 2.94 12.40 12.79
C ASN A 144 4.30 11.68 12.70
N TYR A 145 4.42 10.66 11.86
CA TYR A 145 5.60 9.81 11.77
C TYR A 145 6.63 10.34 10.76
N GLY A 146 7.91 10.18 11.06
CA GLY A 146 9.02 10.60 10.21
C GLY A 146 9.59 11.98 10.54
N SER A 147 10.77 12.27 10.00
CA SER A 147 11.37 13.61 10.04
C SER A 147 10.57 14.59 9.16
N LYS A 148 10.89 15.88 9.25
CA LYS A 148 10.37 16.90 8.32
C LYS A 148 10.56 16.45 6.87
N GLU A 149 11.77 16.04 6.51
CA GLU A 149 12.12 15.53 5.17
C GLU A 149 11.23 14.36 4.74
N THR A 150 11.01 13.37 5.61
CA THR A 150 10.11 12.25 5.31
C THR A 150 8.70 12.74 5.02
N LYS A 151 8.18 13.69 5.80
CA LYS A 151 6.83 14.25 5.57
C LYS A 151 6.75 15.01 4.24
N ILE A 152 7.79 15.76 3.88
CA ILE A 152 7.89 16.45 2.58
C ILE A 152 7.84 15.44 1.42
N GLN A 153 8.64 14.36 1.49
CA GLN A 153 8.65 13.32 0.46
C GLN A 153 7.28 12.65 0.31
N ARG A 154 6.60 12.37 1.42
CA ARG A 154 5.24 11.80 1.41
C ARG A 154 4.22 12.74 0.77
N LEU A 155 4.30 14.03 1.04
CA LEU A 155 3.44 15.04 0.41
C LEU A 155 3.70 15.18 -1.09
N LYS A 156 4.97 15.20 -1.51
CA LYS A 156 5.35 15.18 -2.94
C LYS A 156 4.82 13.93 -3.65
N ASN A 157 4.89 12.76 -3.00
CA ASN A 157 4.30 11.53 -3.53
C ASN A 157 2.77 11.60 -3.63
N SER A 158 2.10 12.21 -2.64
CA SER A 158 0.65 12.45 -2.66
C SER A 158 0.21 13.46 -3.73
N ASP A 159 1.07 14.41 -4.11
CA ASP A 159 0.78 15.34 -5.20
C ASP A 159 0.64 14.65 -6.57
N GLU A 160 1.09 13.41 -6.72
CA GLU A 160 0.87 12.64 -7.94
C GLU A 160 -0.56 12.08 -8.06
N GLU A 161 -1.37 12.09 -7.00
CA GLU A 161 -2.75 11.62 -7.07
C GLU A 161 -3.60 12.49 -8.00
N LEU A 162 -4.51 11.85 -8.72
CA LEU A 162 -5.40 12.51 -9.67
C LEU A 162 -6.70 12.99 -9.00
N PHE A 163 -7.12 12.37 -7.92
CA PHE A 163 -8.34 12.73 -7.18
C PHE A 163 -8.03 12.95 -5.70
N ASP A 164 -8.92 13.66 -5.00
CA ASP A 164 -8.78 13.93 -3.57
C ASP A 164 -9.17 12.69 -2.76
N ARG A 165 -8.17 11.97 -2.27
CA ARG A 165 -8.37 10.80 -1.39
C ARG A 165 -9.19 11.12 -0.13
N SER A 166 -9.10 12.35 0.38
CA SER A 166 -9.88 12.74 1.56
C SER A 166 -11.39 12.81 1.27
N ASN A 167 -11.77 12.92 -0.01
CA ASN A 167 -13.15 12.81 -0.45
C ASN A 167 -13.56 11.33 -0.55
N GLN A 168 -14.00 10.78 0.57
CA GLN A 168 -14.40 9.37 0.68
C GLN A 168 -15.54 9.00 -0.28
N LYS A 169 -16.45 9.93 -0.58
CA LYS A 169 -17.56 9.69 -1.52
C LYS A 169 -17.04 9.48 -2.94
N GLU A 170 -16.20 10.40 -3.45
CA GLU A 170 -15.59 10.26 -4.77
C GLU A 170 -14.65 9.05 -4.82
N THR A 171 -13.84 8.84 -3.78
CA THR A 171 -12.97 7.66 -3.67
C THR A 171 -13.77 6.36 -3.76
N GLY A 172 -14.93 6.30 -3.09
CA GLY A 172 -15.85 5.16 -3.18
C GLY A 172 -16.37 4.92 -4.59
N LEU A 173 -16.74 5.99 -5.31
CA LEU A 173 -17.18 5.90 -6.71
C LEU A 173 -16.07 5.41 -7.65
N TYR A 174 -14.83 5.87 -7.44
CA TYR A 174 -13.65 5.41 -8.17
C TYR A 174 -13.42 3.90 -7.98
N ILE A 175 -13.49 3.42 -6.73
CA ILE A 175 -13.31 2.01 -6.38
C ILE A 175 -14.45 1.16 -6.97
N ASP A 176 -15.70 1.59 -6.83
CA ASP A 176 -16.86 0.90 -7.40
C ASP A 176 -16.75 0.76 -8.92
N LEU A 177 -16.34 1.82 -9.62
CA LEU A 177 -16.13 1.79 -11.06
C LEU A 177 -14.98 0.85 -11.48
N ASP A 178 -13.86 0.83 -10.74
CA ASP A 178 -12.73 -0.10 -10.98
C ASP A 178 -13.20 -1.56 -10.87
N ILE A 179 -13.95 -1.89 -9.81
CA ILE A 179 -14.48 -3.23 -9.56
C ILE A 179 -15.47 -3.63 -10.66
N ARG A 180 -16.41 -2.76 -11.03
CA ARG A 180 -17.38 -3.06 -12.09
C ARG A 180 -16.70 -3.29 -13.44
N ARG A 181 -15.72 -2.45 -13.80
CA ARG A 181 -14.96 -2.62 -15.04
C ARG A 181 -14.15 -3.92 -15.03
N TRP A 182 -13.58 -4.27 -13.88
CA TRP A 182 -12.88 -5.54 -13.71
C TRP A 182 -13.81 -6.75 -13.92
N ILE A 183 -15.02 -6.74 -13.34
CA ILE A 183 -16.03 -7.80 -13.55
C ILE A 183 -16.38 -7.94 -15.04
N VAL A 184 -16.68 -6.81 -15.71
CA VAL A 184 -16.99 -6.80 -17.16
C VAL A 184 -15.86 -7.45 -17.96
N ASN A 185 -14.61 -7.09 -17.69
CA ASN A 185 -13.45 -7.65 -18.36
C ASN A 185 -13.29 -9.17 -18.10
N VAL A 186 -13.52 -9.61 -16.87
CA VAL A 186 -13.50 -11.04 -16.52
C VAL A 186 -14.55 -11.81 -17.32
N GLU A 187 -15.80 -11.35 -17.31
CA GLU A 187 -16.89 -12.02 -18.03
C GLU A 187 -16.68 -12.02 -19.56
N GLU A 188 -16.15 -10.94 -20.14
CA GLU A 188 -15.76 -10.89 -21.56
C GLU A 188 -14.70 -11.93 -21.90
N GLN A 189 -13.67 -12.06 -21.06
CA GLN A 189 -12.63 -13.08 -21.24
C GLN A 189 -13.18 -14.51 -21.11
N VAL A 190 -14.10 -14.74 -20.17
CA VAL A 190 -14.75 -16.05 -20.02
C VAL A 190 -15.60 -16.39 -21.24
N LEU A 191 -16.42 -15.45 -21.74
CA LEU A 191 -17.21 -15.67 -22.97
C LEU A 191 -16.30 -15.99 -24.16
N LYS A 192 -15.16 -15.28 -24.29
CA LYS A 192 -14.17 -15.55 -25.32
C LYS A 192 -13.55 -16.95 -25.17
N ALA A 193 -13.22 -17.36 -23.95
CA ALA A 193 -12.69 -18.68 -23.65
C ALA A 193 -13.69 -19.80 -23.95
N LEU A 194 -14.97 -19.60 -23.63
CA LEU A 194 -16.05 -20.55 -23.92
C LEU A 194 -16.28 -20.71 -25.43
N GLY A 195 -16.09 -19.64 -26.21
CA GLY A 195 -16.19 -19.67 -27.66
C GLY A 195 -14.96 -20.23 -28.39
N ASN A 196 -13.85 -20.48 -27.70
CA ASN A 196 -12.59 -20.93 -28.31
C ASN A 196 -12.14 -22.30 -27.75
N PRO A 197 -12.25 -23.39 -28.53
CA PRO A 197 -11.87 -24.73 -28.09
C PRO A 197 -10.35 -24.92 -27.88
N GLY A 198 -9.51 -23.97 -28.33
CA GLY A 198 -8.06 -23.99 -28.12
C GLY A 198 -7.56 -23.01 -27.05
N THR A 199 -8.40 -22.67 -26.08
CA THR A 199 -8.03 -21.68 -25.05
C THR A 199 -6.86 -22.17 -24.20
N ASP A 200 -5.77 -21.41 -24.20
CA ASP A 200 -4.64 -21.65 -23.32
C ASP A 200 -4.94 -21.13 -21.90
N TYR A 201 -5.33 -22.03 -21.00
CA TYR A 201 -5.69 -21.71 -19.62
C TYR A 201 -4.54 -21.06 -18.84
N GLU A 202 -3.30 -21.27 -19.26
CA GLU A 202 -2.11 -20.72 -18.64
C GLU A 202 -2.00 -19.21 -18.83
N THR A 203 -2.65 -18.68 -19.88
CA THR A 203 -2.70 -17.24 -20.15
C THR A 203 -3.82 -16.52 -19.38
N LEU A 204 -4.80 -17.27 -18.87
CA LEU A 204 -5.95 -16.71 -18.18
C LEU A 204 -5.60 -16.34 -16.73
N ASP A 205 -6.14 -15.21 -16.30
CA ASP A 205 -6.08 -14.79 -14.91
C ASP A 205 -6.89 -15.73 -14.00
N PHE A 206 -6.49 -15.83 -12.73
CA PHE A 206 -7.12 -16.75 -11.78
C PHE A 206 -8.63 -16.52 -11.62
N PHE A 207 -9.07 -15.25 -11.67
CA PHE A 207 -10.49 -14.94 -11.54
C PHE A 207 -11.29 -15.36 -12.79
N VAL A 208 -10.70 -15.21 -13.97
CA VAL A 208 -11.28 -15.72 -15.22
C VAL A 208 -11.43 -17.24 -15.14
N LEU A 209 -10.41 -17.94 -14.65
CA LEU A 209 -10.47 -19.39 -14.44
C LEU A 209 -11.59 -19.79 -13.49
N ASN A 210 -11.78 -19.08 -12.37
CA ASN A 210 -12.84 -19.41 -11.39
C ASN A 210 -14.25 -19.22 -11.95
N VAL A 211 -14.48 -18.14 -12.70
CA VAL A 211 -15.77 -17.91 -13.35
C VAL A 211 -16.00 -18.95 -14.45
N LEU A 212 -14.97 -19.29 -15.22
CA LEU A 212 -15.03 -20.34 -16.23
C LEU A 212 -15.31 -21.72 -15.62
N VAL A 213 -14.77 -22.04 -14.45
CA VAL A 213 -15.02 -23.29 -13.71
C VAL A 213 -16.50 -23.41 -13.41
N ARG A 214 -17.13 -22.34 -12.91
CA ARG A 214 -18.57 -22.28 -12.63
C ARG A 214 -19.39 -22.46 -13.90
N ALA A 215 -19.01 -21.77 -14.98
CA ALA A 215 -19.69 -21.88 -16.27
C ALA A 215 -19.66 -23.30 -16.84
N ARG A 216 -18.59 -24.07 -16.56
CA ARG A 216 -18.45 -25.49 -16.96
C ARG A 216 -18.95 -26.49 -15.91
N ALA A 217 -19.56 -26.02 -14.81
CA ALA A 217 -20.00 -26.84 -13.68
C ALA A 217 -18.89 -27.75 -13.09
N LEU A 218 -17.66 -27.23 -13.01
CA LEU A 218 -16.52 -27.92 -12.40
C LEU A 218 -16.34 -27.51 -10.92
N PRO A 219 -15.68 -28.34 -10.09
CA PRO A 219 -15.37 -27.98 -8.71
C PRO A 219 -14.35 -26.83 -8.60
N ILE A 220 -14.60 -25.86 -7.72
CA ILE A 220 -13.78 -24.64 -7.53
C ILE A 220 -12.52 -24.87 -6.65
N GLN A 221 -12.46 -25.98 -5.89
CA GLN A 221 -11.49 -26.15 -4.80
C GLN A 221 -10.02 -26.25 -5.24
N GLY A 222 -9.11 -25.50 -4.63
CA GLY A 222 -7.66 -25.67 -4.80
C GLY A 222 -6.99 -24.51 -5.54
N ASP A 223 -5.69 -24.63 -5.76
CA ASP A 223 -4.89 -23.59 -6.39
C ASP A 223 -5.10 -23.51 -7.92
N ARG A 224 -4.47 -22.50 -8.53
CA ARG A 224 -4.55 -22.24 -9.98
C ARG A 224 -4.15 -23.46 -10.82
N GLU A 225 -3.12 -24.20 -10.41
CA GLU A 225 -2.63 -25.35 -11.16
C GLU A 225 -3.62 -26.52 -11.10
N ALA A 226 -4.24 -26.73 -9.94
CA ALA A 226 -5.31 -27.71 -9.78
C ALA A 226 -6.54 -27.36 -10.64
N VAL A 227 -6.92 -26.07 -10.71
CA VAL A 227 -8.00 -25.60 -11.59
C VAL A 227 -7.69 -25.88 -13.06
N ILE A 228 -6.48 -25.55 -13.54
CA ILE A 228 -6.08 -25.79 -14.93
C ILE A 228 -6.07 -27.28 -15.27
N LYS A 229 -5.53 -28.13 -14.40
CA LYS A 229 -5.56 -29.60 -14.60
C LYS A 229 -6.98 -30.13 -14.75
N ARG A 230 -7.94 -29.58 -13.99
CA ARG A 230 -9.35 -29.97 -14.13
C ARG A 230 -9.97 -29.56 -15.46
N PHE A 231 -9.64 -28.38 -15.98
CA PHE A 231 -10.11 -28.00 -17.31
C PHE A 231 -9.60 -28.95 -18.38
N ARG A 232 -8.33 -29.35 -18.31
CA ARG A 232 -7.76 -30.32 -19.27
C ARG A 232 -8.43 -31.70 -19.16
N ALA A 233 -8.62 -32.19 -17.94
CA ALA A 233 -9.32 -33.45 -17.71
C ALA A 233 -10.80 -33.40 -18.19
N ASP A 234 -11.46 -32.25 -18.01
CA ASP A 234 -12.82 -32.00 -18.51
C ASP A 234 -12.87 -31.94 -20.05
N ASP A 235 -11.86 -31.33 -20.68
CA ASP A 235 -11.76 -31.24 -22.14
C ASP A 235 -11.59 -32.62 -22.79
N GLU A 236 -10.86 -33.53 -22.14
CA GLU A 236 -10.64 -34.92 -22.57
C GLU A 236 -11.85 -35.83 -22.31
N LYS A 237 -12.74 -35.46 -21.38
CA LYS A 237 -13.89 -36.27 -20.99
C LYS A 237 -15.07 -36.11 -21.98
N PRO A 238 -15.46 -37.17 -22.73
CA PRO A 238 -16.51 -37.04 -23.75
C PRO A 238 -17.91 -36.80 -23.18
N SER A 239 -18.15 -37.29 -21.96
CA SER A 239 -19.44 -37.26 -21.28
C SER A 239 -19.57 -36.16 -20.22
N SER A 240 -18.73 -35.13 -20.28
CA SER A 240 -18.82 -34.03 -19.31
C SER A 240 -20.01 -33.10 -19.61
N LYS A 241 -20.51 -32.42 -18.58
CA LYS A 241 -21.55 -31.39 -18.74
C LYS A 241 -21.10 -30.26 -19.67
N SER A 242 -19.79 -29.98 -19.74
CA SER A 242 -19.26 -28.96 -20.65
C SER A 242 -19.30 -29.37 -22.13
N LYS A 243 -19.54 -30.65 -22.45
CA LYS A 243 -19.83 -31.13 -23.81
C LYS A 243 -21.31 -31.13 -24.16
N ASP A 244 -22.20 -31.03 -23.17
CA ASP A 244 -23.63 -30.90 -23.39
C ASP A 244 -23.94 -29.52 -24.03
N LYS A 245 -24.41 -29.56 -25.27
CA LYS A 245 -24.70 -28.36 -26.06
C LYS A 245 -25.82 -27.51 -25.46
N ALA A 246 -26.82 -28.12 -24.84
CA ALA A 246 -27.92 -27.39 -24.21
C ALA A 246 -27.42 -26.69 -22.95
N PHE A 247 -26.70 -27.43 -22.10
CA PHE A 247 -26.10 -26.87 -20.88
C PHE A 247 -25.16 -25.69 -21.20
N MET A 248 -24.26 -25.85 -22.17
CA MET A 248 -23.31 -24.79 -22.52
C MET A 248 -23.99 -23.59 -23.17
N ARG A 249 -25.03 -23.80 -23.98
CA ARG A 249 -25.84 -22.71 -24.54
C ARG A 249 -26.49 -21.88 -23.42
N ASP A 250 -27.04 -22.54 -22.40
CA ASP A 250 -27.65 -21.88 -21.26
C ASP A 250 -26.62 -21.15 -20.40
N ALA A 251 -25.45 -21.76 -20.15
CA ALA A 251 -24.35 -21.12 -19.44
C ALA A 251 -23.87 -19.84 -20.15
N ILE A 252 -23.67 -19.90 -21.47
CA ILE A 252 -23.28 -18.74 -22.29
C ILE A 252 -24.38 -17.68 -22.27
N LYS A 253 -25.65 -18.07 -22.40
CA LYS A 253 -26.80 -17.15 -22.34
C LYS A 253 -26.86 -16.41 -21.01
N ASN A 254 -26.71 -17.14 -19.90
CA ASN A 254 -26.72 -16.57 -18.55
C ASN A 254 -25.55 -15.60 -18.34
N LEU A 255 -24.35 -15.99 -18.76
CA LEU A 255 -23.17 -15.14 -18.66
C LEU A 255 -23.29 -13.88 -19.55
N THR A 256 -23.85 -14.01 -20.75
CA THR A 256 -24.11 -12.86 -21.64
C THR A 256 -25.12 -11.89 -21.04
N ALA A 257 -26.16 -12.40 -20.37
CA ALA A 257 -27.14 -11.58 -19.66
C ALA A 257 -26.50 -10.86 -18.45
N SER A 258 -25.65 -11.57 -17.69
CA SER A 258 -24.85 -11.01 -16.60
C SER A 258 -23.95 -9.88 -17.08
N LEU A 259 -23.18 -10.12 -18.15
CA LEU A 259 -22.32 -9.12 -18.78
C LEU A 259 -23.08 -7.88 -19.21
N LYS A 260 -24.25 -8.04 -19.83
CA LYS A 260 -25.10 -6.91 -20.22
C LYS A 260 -25.57 -6.10 -19.01
N LYS A 261 -25.91 -6.76 -17.90
CA LYS A 261 -26.27 -6.10 -16.62
C LYS A 261 -25.08 -5.35 -16.05
N HIS A 262 -23.91 -5.97 -15.98
CA HIS A 262 -22.69 -5.34 -15.45
C HIS A 262 -22.20 -4.17 -16.31
N LYS A 263 -22.28 -4.26 -17.65
CA LYS A 263 -21.99 -3.12 -18.55
C LYS A 263 -22.88 -1.92 -18.26
N ARG A 264 -24.21 -2.12 -18.18
CA ARG A 264 -25.15 -1.05 -17.83
C ARG A 264 -24.87 -0.42 -16.47
N ALA A 265 -24.51 -1.24 -15.49
CA ALA A 265 -24.15 -0.77 -14.16
C ALA A 265 -22.83 0.01 -14.16
N CYS A 266 -21.85 -0.43 -14.95
CA CYS A 266 -20.59 0.28 -15.18
C CYS A 266 -20.82 1.64 -15.84
N ASP A 267 -21.68 1.71 -16.87
CA ASP A 267 -22.05 2.96 -17.55
C ASP A 267 -22.82 3.92 -16.64
N LYS A 268 -23.65 3.39 -15.73
CA LYS A 268 -24.31 4.18 -14.69
C LYS A 268 -23.28 4.73 -13.70
N ALA A 269 -22.43 3.88 -13.13
CA ALA A 269 -21.41 4.30 -12.16
C ALA A 269 -20.45 5.35 -12.76
N LYS A 270 -20.07 5.19 -14.03
CA LYS A 270 -19.25 6.17 -14.75
C LYS A 270 -19.95 7.53 -14.84
N ARG A 271 -21.24 7.56 -15.25
CA ARG A 271 -22.01 8.80 -15.31
C ARG A 271 -22.19 9.45 -13.94
N ASP A 272 -22.46 8.66 -12.91
CA ASP A 272 -22.62 9.15 -11.54
C ASP A 272 -21.32 9.80 -11.04
N LEU A 273 -20.16 9.21 -11.37
CA LEU A 273 -18.85 9.78 -11.08
C LEU A 273 -18.59 11.06 -11.88
N GLU A 274 -18.79 11.06 -13.20
CA GLU A 274 -18.61 12.24 -14.07
C GLU A 274 -19.48 13.42 -13.61
N ASN A 275 -20.72 13.16 -13.20
CA ASN A 275 -21.62 14.16 -12.64
C ASN A 275 -21.10 14.73 -11.31
N SER A 276 -20.47 13.91 -10.47
CA SER A 276 -19.86 14.36 -9.21
C SER A 276 -18.62 15.22 -9.45
N LEU A 277 -17.79 14.86 -10.43
CA LEU A 277 -16.53 15.55 -10.72
C LEU A 277 -16.74 16.87 -11.50
N GLY A 278 -17.79 16.92 -12.33
CA GLY A 278 -18.06 18.03 -13.23
C GLY A 278 -17.18 18.06 -14.47
N HIS A 279 -16.52 16.94 -14.80
CA HIS A 279 -15.77 16.73 -16.04
C HIS A 279 -15.69 15.23 -16.38
N PRO A 280 -15.33 14.86 -17.62
CA PRO A 280 -15.16 13.46 -18.00
C PRO A 280 -14.11 12.75 -17.14
N VAL A 281 -14.40 11.50 -16.79
CA VAL A 281 -13.49 10.65 -16.03
C VAL A 281 -12.38 10.17 -16.97
N LEU A 282 -11.13 10.32 -16.54
CA LEU A 282 -9.98 9.74 -17.22
C LEU A 282 -10.08 8.21 -17.25
N ASP A 283 -9.21 7.53 -17.98
CA ASP A 283 -9.18 6.07 -17.96
C ASP A 283 -9.04 5.53 -16.53
N ILE A 284 -10.11 4.93 -15.99
CA ILE A 284 -10.18 4.49 -14.59
C ILE A 284 -9.04 3.53 -14.22
N ALA A 285 -8.62 2.68 -15.16
CA ALA A 285 -7.49 1.77 -14.94
C ALA A 285 -6.18 2.54 -14.72
N THR A 286 -5.97 3.61 -15.48
CA THR A 286 -4.84 4.52 -15.29
C THR A 286 -4.91 5.26 -13.95
N VAL A 287 -6.08 5.81 -13.60
CA VAL A 287 -6.28 6.52 -12.31
C VAL A 287 -5.97 5.61 -11.12
N MET A 288 -6.56 4.41 -11.11
CA MET A 288 -6.37 3.45 -10.02
C MET A 288 -4.96 2.89 -9.96
N LYS A 289 -4.27 2.78 -11.11
CA LYS A 289 -2.86 2.37 -11.16
C LYS A 289 -1.97 3.43 -10.50
N VAL A 290 -2.21 4.72 -10.77
CA VAL A 290 -1.49 5.82 -10.11
C VAL A 290 -1.74 5.80 -8.61
N HIS A 291 -3.00 5.71 -8.18
CA HIS A 291 -3.37 5.65 -6.76
C HIS A 291 -2.68 4.49 -6.03
N LYS A 292 -2.75 3.26 -6.58
CA LYS A 292 -2.07 2.08 -6.01
C LYS A 292 -0.55 2.25 -5.95
N ALA A 293 0.06 2.93 -6.92
CA ALA A 293 1.50 3.20 -6.94
C ALA A 293 1.92 4.26 -5.90
N VAL A 294 1.13 5.31 -5.72
CA VAL A 294 1.31 6.32 -4.66
C VAL A 294 1.20 5.67 -3.29
N ASP A 295 0.17 4.83 -3.06
CA ASP A 295 -0.01 4.11 -1.80
C ASP A 295 1.17 3.22 -1.45
N LYS A 296 1.64 2.45 -2.44
CA LYS A 296 2.78 1.56 -2.25
C LYS A 296 4.04 2.35 -1.86
N ARG A 297 4.34 3.44 -2.58
CA ARG A 297 5.49 4.30 -2.28
C ARG A 297 5.37 4.98 -0.92
N ASP A 298 4.19 5.45 -0.52
CA ASP A 298 3.98 6.03 0.81
C ASP A 298 4.30 5.01 1.91
N GLY A 299 3.88 3.75 1.70
CA GLY A 299 4.24 2.64 2.57
C GLY A 299 5.75 2.41 2.64
N GLU A 300 6.46 2.43 1.50
CA GLU A 300 7.91 2.28 1.43
C GLU A 300 8.66 3.44 2.11
N ILE A 301 8.25 4.70 1.88
CA ILE A 301 8.81 5.88 2.55
C ILE A 301 8.59 5.79 4.06
N THR A 302 7.39 5.40 4.48
CA THR A 302 7.06 5.29 5.90
C THR A 302 7.82 4.14 6.58
N ASN A 303 8.05 3.04 5.88
CA ASN A 303 8.73 1.87 6.44
C ASN A 303 10.26 2.01 6.42
N SER A 304 10.83 2.78 5.48
CA SER A 304 12.27 3.04 5.38
C SER A 304 12.78 4.01 6.44
N TYR A 305 11.92 4.87 6.99
CA TYR A 305 12.33 5.77 8.07
C TYR A 305 12.75 4.99 9.33
N GLN A 306 14.05 5.08 9.62
CA GLN A 306 14.63 4.74 10.90
C GLN A 306 14.92 6.06 11.64
N PRO A 307 14.40 6.25 12.87
CA PRO A 307 14.74 7.43 13.65
C PRO A 307 16.26 7.48 13.83
N VAL A 308 16.89 8.61 13.50
CA VAL A 308 18.30 8.84 13.83
C VAL A 308 18.37 8.99 15.35
N HIS A 309 18.77 7.91 16.03
CA HIS A 309 18.92 7.91 17.48
C HIS A 309 20.27 8.55 17.84
N LYS A 310 20.24 9.68 18.55
CA LYS A 310 21.42 10.13 19.31
C LYS A 310 21.48 9.28 20.58
N PRO A 311 22.56 8.53 20.84
CA PRO A 311 22.67 7.78 22.09
C PRO A 311 22.69 8.75 23.26
N GLY A 312 21.69 8.64 24.14
CA GLY A 312 21.72 9.29 25.44
C GLY A 312 22.79 8.66 26.34
N PRO A 313 23.27 9.38 27.37
CA PRO A 313 24.22 8.84 28.34
C PRO A 313 23.63 7.60 29.04
N ILE A 314 24.43 6.54 29.13
CA ILE A 314 24.11 5.32 29.87
C ILE A 314 24.05 5.70 31.35
N CYS A 315 22.85 5.68 31.93
CA CYS A 315 22.61 6.06 33.32
C CYS A 315 22.20 4.83 34.15
N ASP A 316 22.83 4.64 35.30
CA ASP A 316 22.41 3.71 36.36
C ASP A 316 21.13 4.26 36.99
N TYR A 317 19.98 3.87 36.43
CA TYR A 317 18.73 4.60 36.56
C TYR A 317 17.71 3.92 37.49
N ASP A 318 17.24 4.64 38.53
CA ASP A 318 16.04 4.25 39.32
C ASP A 318 14.78 4.87 38.70
N TRP A 319 14.03 4.05 37.95
CA TRP A 319 12.82 4.47 37.24
C TRP A 319 11.68 4.94 38.14
N LYS A 320 11.75 4.68 39.45
CA LYS A 320 10.72 5.10 40.41
C LYS A 320 10.72 6.61 40.66
N ASP A 321 11.86 7.27 40.48
CA ASP A 321 12.00 8.73 40.65
C ASP A 321 11.65 9.52 39.39
N SER A 322 11.31 8.82 38.31
CA SER A 322 10.85 9.43 37.07
C SER A 322 9.58 10.26 37.26
N HIS A 323 9.51 11.43 36.61
CA HIS A 323 8.24 12.13 36.44
C HIS A 323 7.20 11.33 35.63
N TRP A 324 7.65 10.30 34.87
CA TRP A 324 6.79 9.34 34.18
C TRP A 324 6.27 8.22 35.08
N ALA A 325 6.85 8.00 36.27
CA ALA A 325 6.52 6.89 37.15
C ALA A 325 5.05 6.87 37.59
N LYS A 326 4.40 8.05 37.67
CA LYS A 326 2.99 8.18 38.02
C LYS A 326 2.02 7.73 36.92
N ARG A 327 2.48 7.59 35.67
CA ARG A 327 1.65 7.16 34.53
C ARG A 327 1.39 5.65 34.57
N SER A 328 0.22 5.25 34.07
CA SER A 328 -0.09 3.83 33.89
C SER A 328 0.77 3.22 32.78
N GLU A 329 0.99 1.89 32.82
CA GLU A 329 1.74 1.20 31.76
C GLU A 329 1.10 1.40 30.38
N ARG A 330 -0.24 1.41 30.32
CA ARG A 330 -0.99 1.62 29.08
C ARG A 330 -0.75 3.01 28.48
N GLU A 331 -0.78 4.06 29.30
CA GLU A 331 -0.46 5.41 28.86
C GLU A 331 0.98 5.51 28.39
N LEU A 332 1.93 4.95 29.13
CA LEU A 332 3.34 4.96 28.77
C LEU A 332 3.57 4.24 27.44
N ARG A 333 2.91 3.09 27.23
CA ARG A 333 2.98 2.34 25.97
C ARG A 333 2.49 3.16 24.80
N GLU A 334 1.38 3.87 24.96
CA GLU A 334 0.84 4.72 23.91
C GLU A 334 1.75 5.91 23.62
N ILE A 335 2.32 6.56 24.65
CA ILE A 335 3.28 7.66 24.49
C ILE A 335 4.54 7.17 23.78
N CYS A 336 5.11 6.06 24.23
CA CYS A 336 6.32 5.46 23.65
C CYS A 336 6.09 5.08 22.18
N LYS A 337 4.96 4.43 21.89
CA LYS A 337 4.58 4.07 20.52
C LYS A 337 4.43 5.30 19.62
N ARG A 338 3.78 6.37 20.11
CA ARG A 338 3.66 7.64 19.36
C ARG A 338 4.99 8.30 19.09
N ARG A 339 5.93 8.19 20.04
CA ARG A 339 7.29 8.73 19.89
C ARG A 339 8.23 7.79 19.12
N GLY A 340 7.77 6.61 18.69
CA GLY A 340 8.49 5.72 17.78
C GLY A 340 9.28 4.59 18.44
N MET A 341 8.98 4.21 19.68
CA MET A 341 9.61 3.05 20.33
C MET A 341 9.32 1.77 19.55
N LYS A 342 10.39 1.09 19.09
CA LYS A 342 10.31 -0.19 18.38
C LYS A 342 10.33 -1.33 19.39
N GLY A 343 9.14 -1.77 19.80
CA GLY A 343 8.96 -2.86 20.77
C GLY A 343 8.59 -2.36 22.16
N TRP A 344 8.21 -3.30 23.03
CA TRP A 344 7.79 -3.02 24.40
C TRP A 344 8.40 -4.01 25.39
N GLY A 345 8.74 -3.52 26.58
CA GLY A 345 9.26 -4.30 27.70
C GLY A 345 8.37 -4.18 28.93
N THR A 346 8.99 -3.87 30.06
CA THR A 346 8.27 -3.53 31.30
C THR A 346 7.92 -2.04 31.33
N LYS A 347 7.15 -1.61 32.34
CA LYS A 347 6.95 -0.18 32.63
C LYS A 347 8.28 0.57 32.78
N ALA A 348 9.25 -0.03 33.48
CA ALA A 348 10.60 0.54 33.62
C ALA A 348 11.29 0.71 32.26
N THR A 349 11.15 -0.27 31.35
CA THR A 349 11.67 -0.18 29.98
C THR A 349 11.06 1.00 29.22
N GLY A 350 9.74 1.20 29.32
CA GLY A 350 9.07 2.34 28.68
C GLY A 350 9.54 3.69 29.24
N ILE A 351 9.72 3.79 30.56
CA ILE A 351 10.22 5.00 31.22
C ILE A 351 11.68 5.27 30.82
N LYS A 352 12.55 4.25 30.90
CA LYS A 352 13.94 4.33 30.47
C LYS A 352 14.05 4.79 29.02
N TRP A 353 13.20 4.28 28.14
CA TRP A 353 13.15 4.72 26.75
C TRP A 353 12.74 6.19 26.59
N LEU A 354 11.74 6.65 27.35
CA LEU A 354 11.28 8.05 27.29
C LEU A 354 12.33 9.06 27.76
N GLU A 355 13.20 8.65 28.68
CA GLU A 355 14.22 9.53 29.26
C GLU A 355 15.56 9.43 28.54
N THR A 356 16.01 8.22 28.23
CA THR A 356 17.34 7.99 27.64
C THR A 356 17.29 7.88 26.12
N GLY A 357 16.10 7.66 25.54
CA GLY A 357 15.93 7.39 24.11
C GLY A 357 16.43 6.01 23.66
N SER A 358 16.90 5.15 24.59
CA SER A 358 17.50 3.85 24.28
C SER A 358 17.03 2.77 25.26
N VAL A 359 16.88 1.56 24.74
CA VAL A 359 16.62 0.35 25.53
C VAL A 359 17.42 -0.79 24.95
N GLU A 360 17.95 -1.63 25.82
CA GLU A 360 18.68 -2.83 25.39
C GLU A 360 17.69 -3.89 24.93
N TYR A 361 18.09 -4.74 23.98
CA TYR A 361 17.25 -5.86 23.55
C TYR A 361 16.87 -6.79 24.71
N ASP A 362 17.73 -6.91 25.72
CA ASP A 362 17.49 -7.71 26.92
C ASP A 362 16.41 -7.10 27.84
N GLU A 363 15.94 -5.89 27.57
CA GLU A 363 14.89 -5.21 28.33
C GLU A 363 13.52 -5.33 27.66
N LEU A 364 13.46 -5.85 26.43
CA LEU A 364 12.24 -6.03 25.66
C LEU A 364 11.58 -7.40 25.92
N SER A 365 10.26 -7.43 25.73
CA SER A 365 9.48 -8.67 25.80
C SER A 365 9.79 -9.61 24.63
N ALA A 366 9.67 -10.92 24.86
CA ALA A 366 9.88 -11.94 23.83
C ALA A 366 9.01 -11.70 22.58
N THR A 367 7.74 -11.33 22.77
CA THR A 367 6.82 -10.99 21.67
C THR A 367 7.31 -9.80 20.84
N SER A 368 7.87 -8.78 21.49
CA SER A 368 8.41 -7.62 20.79
C SER A 368 9.66 -7.99 19.99
N LEU A 369 10.59 -8.73 20.58
CA LEU A 369 11.79 -9.22 19.90
C LEU A 369 11.43 -10.11 18.71
N GLN A 370 10.48 -11.03 18.87
CA GLN A 370 9.98 -11.87 17.78
C GLN A 370 9.38 -11.04 16.64
N THR A 371 8.58 -10.03 16.96
CA THR A 371 8.01 -9.10 15.97
C THR A 371 9.13 -8.35 15.22
N MET A 372 10.15 -7.89 15.94
CA MET A 372 11.29 -7.19 15.33
C MET A 372 12.10 -8.13 14.42
N CYS A 373 12.37 -9.36 14.85
CA CYS A 373 13.01 -10.38 14.01
C CYS A 373 12.22 -10.62 12.73
N MET A 374 10.90 -10.83 12.83
CA MET A 374 10.03 -11.04 11.66
C MET A 374 10.04 -9.83 10.72
N GLN A 375 9.96 -8.61 11.25
CA GLN A 375 10.03 -7.38 10.45
C GLN A 375 11.37 -7.24 9.72
N ARG A 376 12.46 -7.74 10.32
CA ARG A 376 13.81 -7.74 9.73
C ARG A 376 14.09 -8.97 8.86
N GLY A 377 13.14 -9.90 8.73
CA GLY A 377 13.31 -11.15 7.98
C GLY A 377 14.24 -12.17 8.63
N ILE A 378 14.54 -12.00 9.93
CA ILE A 378 15.34 -12.94 10.72
C ILE A 378 14.47 -14.16 11.02
N LYS A 379 14.97 -15.35 10.72
CA LYS A 379 14.25 -16.59 10.98
C LYS A 379 14.18 -16.85 12.49
N VAL A 380 12.95 -16.90 13.01
CA VAL A 380 12.65 -17.23 14.40
C VAL A 380 12.03 -18.61 14.48
N LYS A 381 12.60 -19.50 15.28
CA LYS A 381 11.97 -20.78 15.64
C LYS A 381 10.96 -20.56 16.77
N SER A 382 9.89 -21.36 16.79
CA SER A 382 8.79 -21.24 17.77
C SER A 382 9.21 -21.41 19.24
N HIS A 383 10.35 -22.03 19.51
CA HIS A 383 10.87 -22.31 20.86
C HIS A 383 12.08 -21.45 21.25
N GLU A 384 12.42 -20.42 20.48
CA GLU A 384 13.53 -19.53 20.81
C GLU A 384 13.21 -18.67 22.05
N VAL A 385 14.08 -18.72 23.05
CA VAL A 385 13.91 -17.94 24.28
C VAL A 385 14.27 -16.48 24.06
N ARG A 386 13.70 -15.62 24.90
CA ARG A 386 13.86 -14.14 24.84
C ARG A 386 15.31 -13.68 24.64
N LEU A 387 16.26 -14.26 25.39
CA LEU A 387 17.67 -13.90 25.33
C LEU A 387 18.34 -14.32 24.01
N ASP A 388 17.89 -15.41 23.39
CA ASP A 388 18.39 -15.85 22.08
C ASP A 388 17.88 -14.92 20.97
N LEU A 389 16.63 -14.48 21.05
CA LEU A 389 16.08 -13.47 20.14
C LEU A 389 16.82 -12.14 20.25
N ALA A 390 17.11 -11.70 21.47
CA ALA A 390 17.90 -10.49 21.73
C ALA A 390 19.33 -10.62 21.19
N ARG A 391 19.97 -11.78 21.38
CA ARG A 391 21.30 -12.08 20.84
C ARG A 391 21.33 -12.01 19.32
N LYS A 392 20.38 -12.68 18.63
CA LYS A 392 20.28 -12.63 17.17
C LYS A 392 20.14 -11.20 16.65
N LEU A 393 19.27 -10.40 17.26
CA LEU A 393 19.10 -9.00 16.84
C LEU A 393 20.38 -8.19 17.00
N ARG A 394 21.15 -8.39 18.08
CA ARG A 394 22.47 -7.77 18.26
C ARG A 394 23.47 -8.21 17.21
N GLU A 395 23.61 -9.51 16.99
CA GLU A 395 24.54 -10.07 16.00
C GLU A 395 24.22 -9.55 14.59
N THR A 396 22.92 -9.44 14.25
CA THR A 396 22.49 -8.84 12.98
C THR A 396 22.85 -7.36 12.92
N ASP A 397 22.62 -6.59 13.98
CA ASP A 397 22.96 -5.16 14.02
C ASP A 397 24.47 -4.93 13.93
N GLU A 398 25.29 -5.70 14.65
CA GLU A 398 26.75 -5.66 14.59
C GLU A 398 27.28 -5.96 13.19
N LYS A 399 26.71 -6.96 12.51
CA LYS A 399 27.03 -7.27 11.11
C LYS A 399 26.63 -6.12 10.18
N GLU A 400 25.44 -5.54 10.38
CA GLU A 400 24.95 -4.42 9.58
C GLU A 400 25.85 -3.19 9.73
N ILE A 401 26.26 -2.89 10.96
CA ILE A 401 27.27 -1.88 11.30
C ILE A 401 28.59 -2.15 10.58
N ALA A 402 29.10 -3.39 10.65
CA ALA A 402 30.34 -3.75 9.97
C ALA A 402 30.22 -3.53 8.46
N TYR A 403 29.05 -3.77 7.86
CA TYR A 403 28.81 -3.46 6.46
C TYR A 403 28.72 -1.95 6.18
N TRP A 404 28.18 -1.18 7.12
CA TRP A 404 28.17 0.28 7.04
C TRP A 404 29.56 0.89 7.09
N ASP A 405 30.51 0.27 7.80
CA ASP A 405 31.91 0.74 7.84
C ASP A 405 32.68 0.40 6.55
N LEU A 406 32.16 -0.48 5.71
CA LEU A 406 32.77 -0.84 4.43
C LEU A 406 32.48 0.19 3.33
N GLY A 407 33.48 0.42 2.48
CA GLY A 407 33.31 1.14 1.22
C GLY A 407 32.49 0.32 0.20
N ILE A 408 31.85 1.00 -0.75
CA ILE A 408 31.00 0.37 -1.78
C ILE A 408 31.75 -0.74 -2.55
N MET A 409 33.04 -0.55 -2.83
CA MET A 409 33.86 -1.57 -3.51
C MET A 409 33.99 -2.86 -2.70
N ALA A 410 34.17 -2.76 -1.38
CA ALA A 410 34.28 -3.92 -0.50
C ALA A 410 32.94 -4.64 -0.36
N LEU A 411 31.84 -3.91 -0.26
CA LEU A 411 30.48 -4.47 -0.25
C LEU A 411 30.16 -5.21 -1.56
N ASN A 412 30.53 -4.63 -2.70
CA ASN A 412 30.39 -5.27 -4.00
C ASN A 412 31.20 -6.57 -4.10
N LYS A 413 32.41 -6.58 -3.54
CA LYS A 413 33.23 -7.79 -3.48
C LYS A 413 32.56 -8.88 -2.63
N LEU A 414 32.12 -8.55 -1.41
CA LEU A 414 31.40 -9.48 -0.53
C LEU A 414 30.13 -10.02 -1.17
N CYS A 415 29.37 -9.18 -1.87
CA CYS A 415 28.18 -9.62 -2.59
C CYS A 415 28.54 -10.67 -3.66
N LYS A 416 29.57 -10.42 -4.46
CA LYS A 416 30.05 -11.36 -5.48
C LYS A 416 30.54 -12.67 -4.87
N GLU A 417 31.31 -12.60 -3.78
CA GLU A 417 31.80 -13.78 -3.04
C GLU A 417 30.65 -14.65 -2.50
N ARG A 418 29.50 -14.04 -2.18
CA ARG A 418 28.28 -14.74 -1.77
C ARG A 418 27.37 -15.13 -2.94
N GLY A 419 27.88 -15.10 -4.18
CA GLY A 419 27.14 -15.50 -5.38
C GLY A 419 26.02 -14.55 -5.76
N MET A 420 25.98 -13.34 -5.18
CA MET A 420 24.97 -12.34 -5.48
C MET A 420 25.38 -11.51 -6.69
N GLN A 421 24.45 -11.32 -7.61
CA GLN A 421 24.64 -10.38 -8.72
C GLN A 421 24.66 -8.95 -8.18
N VAL A 422 25.77 -8.25 -8.38
CA VAL A 422 25.93 -6.84 -8.03
C VAL A 422 25.60 -5.99 -9.24
N LYS A 423 24.73 -4.99 -9.09
CA LYS A 423 24.39 -4.08 -10.19
C LYS A 423 25.38 -2.92 -10.24
N ALA A 424 25.70 -2.45 -11.45
CA ALA A 424 26.36 -1.15 -11.60
C ALA A 424 25.43 -0.08 -11.00
N ASN A 425 25.96 0.72 -10.07
CA ASN A 425 25.24 1.78 -9.33
C ASN A 425 24.27 1.28 -8.25
N GLU A 426 24.47 0.08 -7.68
CA GLU A 426 23.72 -0.34 -6.50
C GLU A 426 24.10 0.53 -5.28
N SER A 427 23.11 1.16 -4.63
CA SER A 427 23.36 2.00 -3.46
C SER A 427 23.95 1.17 -2.32
N LYS A 428 24.79 1.82 -1.49
CA LYS A 428 25.40 1.21 -0.30
C LYS A 428 24.35 0.52 0.58
N GLU A 429 23.24 1.18 0.85
CA GLU A 429 22.11 0.66 1.63
C GLU A 429 21.50 -0.63 1.05
N ASN A 430 21.38 -0.71 -0.28
CA ASN A 430 20.83 -1.89 -0.95
C ASN A 430 21.80 -3.07 -0.88
N LEU A 431 23.11 -2.82 -1.04
CA LEU A 431 24.15 -3.84 -0.86
C LEU A 431 24.12 -4.42 0.55
N ILE A 432 24.07 -3.54 1.56
CA ILE A 432 24.00 -3.92 2.98
C ILE A 432 22.73 -4.75 3.25
N THR A 433 21.58 -4.29 2.75
CA THR A 433 20.30 -5.00 2.92
C THR A 433 20.32 -6.41 2.31
N ARG A 434 20.94 -6.57 1.14
CA ARG A 434 21.07 -7.86 0.47
C ARG A 434 22.07 -8.78 1.15
N LEU A 435 23.21 -8.26 1.59
CA LEU A 435 24.19 -9.01 2.38
C LEU A 435 23.53 -9.56 3.63
N ARG A 436 22.74 -8.74 4.34
CA ARG A 436 21.93 -9.16 5.49
C ARG A 436 20.98 -10.30 5.13
N GLN A 437 20.17 -10.12 4.08
CA GLN A 437 19.22 -11.16 3.66
C GLN A 437 19.91 -12.46 3.24
N ALA A 438 21.07 -12.37 2.60
CA ALA A 438 21.84 -13.53 2.17
C ALA A 438 22.41 -14.32 3.37
N ASP A 439 22.92 -13.64 4.39
CA ASP A 439 23.45 -14.30 5.59
C ASP A 439 22.36 -15.04 6.36
N GLU A 440 21.19 -14.42 6.49
CA GLU A 440 20.00 -15.03 7.09
C GLU A 440 19.45 -16.22 6.27
N SER A 441 19.59 -16.16 4.94
CA SER A 441 19.14 -17.23 4.05
C SER A 441 20.05 -18.46 4.09
N THR A 442 21.36 -18.25 4.25
CA THR A 442 22.39 -19.31 4.19
C THR A 442 22.69 -19.95 5.55
N GLY A 443 22.12 -19.42 6.64
CA GLY A 443 22.36 -19.94 7.99
C GLY A 443 23.81 -19.75 8.45
N ARG A 444 24.57 -18.85 7.80
CA ARG A 444 25.88 -18.38 8.26
C ARG A 444 25.65 -17.30 9.33
N SER A 445 24.93 -17.67 10.39
CA SER A 445 24.78 -16.87 11.61
C SER A 445 25.97 -17.09 12.50
#